data_AF-A0A1G4V4H6-F1
#
_entry.id   AF-A0A1G4V4H6-F1
#
_cell.length_a   1.000
_cell.length_b   1.000
_cell.length_c   1.000
_cell.angle_alpha   90.00
_cell.angle_beta   90.00
_cell.angle_gamma   90.00
#
_symmetry.space_group_name_H-M   'P 1'
#
loop_
_entity.id
_entity.type
_entity.pdbx_description
1 polymer ?
#
loop_
_entity_poly.entity_id
_entity_poly.type
_entity_poly.pdbx_seq_one_letter_code
_entity_poly.pdbx_strand_id
1 'polypeptide(L)'
;MNRLATIHRALVAGCAVALTASGCAFQGVNSLALPGVKGTESDAQIFHVEVANIGTLESNSPVMVDDVVVGSVGTMTADNWHADVEVRVNPGVVIPGNAVASVGQTSLLGSMHLALNPPVGEQPAGRLASGTTIPLKASSTYPSTEQTLSSLSVLVNGGGLGQIGDIIHNFSTSMSGREPEIRELITRLDRFVGVLDNQRNNIVSSVQQLNRVAHTFADQTPVLERALRDIPPAIDVLVKERPNFTAALQRLGNFSDTATGLVNDAGDQLVADLKHLEPAIRSLADIGPDITSALYYATAFPYGPNAVERAVKGDYLNLYAIFDLSYPRLKRSLFLGTRWGDENAKLVPAPGEPWYLNYSYDPLGMPLSPPPPDAAPPPAGAMPVVNEPILPVAPPPLMPLATPPSPGGPVFAGPYANSSAPAPAPEAAPTPGSGG
;
A
#
# COMPACT_ATOMS: atom_id res chain seq x y z
N MET A 1 -92.27 -67.27 -103.96
CA MET A 1 -91.53 -65.99 -104.12
C MET A 1 -91.12 -65.36 -102.78
N ASN A 2 -92.00 -65.23 -101.78
CA ASN A 2 -91.74 -64.44 -100.56
C ASN A 2 -90.40 -64.67 -99.83
N ARG A 3 -89.92 -65.92 -99.66
CA ARG A 3 -88.69 -66.22 -98.88
C ARG A 3 -87.45 -65.45 -99.38
N LEU A 4 -87.28 -65.27 -100.69
CA LEU A 4 -86.18 -64.49 -101.27
C LEU A 4 -86.27 -63.00 -100.89
N ALA A 5 -87.47 -62.42 -100.90
CA ALA A 5 -87.69 -61.04 -100.48
C ALA A 5 -87.45 -60.82 -98.98
N THR A 6 -87.78 -61.82 -98.14
CA THR A 6 -87.48 -61.79 -96.69
C THR A 6 -85.97 -61.81 -96.44
N ILE A 7 -85.24 -62.71 -97.12
CA ILE A 7 -83.76 -62.82 -96.99
C ILE A 7 -83.09 -61.52 -97.46
N HIS A 8 -83.49 -60.97 -98.60
CA HIS A 8 -82.89 -59.75 -99.14
C HIS A 8 -83.13 -58.54 -98.21
N ARG A 9 -84.33 -58.40 -97.62
CA ARG A 9 -84.61 -57.36 -96.61
C ARG A 9 -83.81 -57.53 -95.33
N ALA A 10 -83.67 -58.77 -94.83
CA ALA A 10 -82.85 -59.06 -93.66
C ALA A 10 -81.36 -58.74 -93.88
N LEU A 11 -80.83 -59.05 -95.08
CA LEU A 11 -79.44 -58.76 -95.44
C LEU A 11 -79.18 -57.25 -95.57
N VAL A 12 -80.08 -56.50 -96.22
CA VAL A 12 -79.99 -55.03 -96.30
C VAL A 12 -80.07 -54.39 -94.91
N ALA A 13 -80.97 -54.85 -94.04
CA ALA A 13 -81.05 -54.36 -92.66
C ALA A 13 -79.79 -54.70 -91.85
N GLY A 14 -79.23 -55.90 -91.99
CA GLY A 14 -77.98 -56.32 -91.36
C GLY A 14 -76.79 -55.48 -91.79
N CYS A 15 -76.63 -55.22 -93.10
CA CYS A 15 -75.58 -54.33 -93.61
C CYS A 15 -75.76 -52.88 -93.12
N ALA A 16 -76.98 -52.36 -93.07
CA ALA A 16 -77.24 -51.01 -92.55
C ALA A 16 -76.85 -50.89 -91.07
N VAL A 17 -77.20 -51.86 -90.24
CA VAL A 17 -76.83 -51.91 -88.81
C VAL A 17 -75.32 -52.08 -88.61
N ALA A 18 -74.66 -52.93 -89.41
CA ALA A 18 -73.21 -53.11 -89.34
C ALA A 18 -72.45 -51.81 -89.69
N LEU A 19 -72.89 -51.10 -90.73
CA LEU A 19 -72.31 -49.83 -91.13
C LEU A 19 -72.50 -48.75 -90.04
N THR A 20 -73.70 -48.56 -89.52
CA THR A 20 -73.94 -47.54 -88.47
C THR A 20 -73.24 -47.88 -87.16
N ALA A 21 -73.20 -49.16 -86.75
CA ALA A 21 -72.46 -49.58 -85.55
C ALA A 21 -70.95 -49.34 -85.70
N SER A 22 -70.37 -49.64 -86.87
CA SER A 22 -68.93 -49.42 -87.12
C SER A 22 -68.53 -47.94 -87.06
N GLY A 23 -69.42 -47.03 -87.44
CA GLY A 23 -69.17 -45.58 -87.39
C GLY A 23 -69.07 -45.01 -85.96
N CYS A 24 -69.61 -45.70 -84.95
CA CYS A 24 -69.55 -45.25 -83.55
C CYS A 24 -68.26 -45.67 -82.80
N ALA A 25 -67.44 -46.54 -83.41
CA ALA A 25 -66.21 -47.06 -82.81
C ALA A 25 -64.93 -46.32 -83.27
N PHE A 26 -65.07 -45.20 -83.99
CA PHE A 26 -63.96 -44.39 -84.49
C PHE A 26 -63.96 -43.00 -83.84
N GLN A 27 -63.24 -42.87 -82.72
CA GLN A 27 -63.04 -41.61 -81.99
C GLN A 27 -61.93 -40.73 -82.63
N GLY A 28 -61.84 -40.74 -83.96
CA GLY A 28 -60.81 -40.01 -84.72
C GLY A 28 -59.47 -40.75 -84.81
N VAL A 29 -58.48 -40.13 -85.46
CA VAL A 29 -57.19 -40.76 -85.80
C VAL A 29 -56.39 -41.25 -84.58
N ASN A 30 -56.51 -40.57 -83.43
CA ASN A 30 -55.82 -40.95 -82.19
C ASN A 30 -56.41 -42.20 -81.52
N SER A 31 -57.58 -42.69 -81.96
CA SER A 31 -58.15 -43.98 -81.49
C SER A 31 -57.50 -45.22 -82.12
N LEU A 32 -56.63 -45.05 -83.11
CA LEU A 32 -55.84 -46.13 -83.68
C LEU A 32 -54.50 -46.28 -82.95
N ALA A 33 -54.06 -47.52 -82.77
CA ALA A 33 -52.69 -47.85 -82.39
C ALA A 33 -51.73 -47.41 -83.51
N LEU A 34 -50.86 -46.44 -83.23
CA LEU A 34 -49.90 -45.96 -84.22
C LEU A 34 -48.72 -46.93 -84.38
N PRO A 35 -48.21 -47.16 -85.60
CA PRO A 35 -47.09 -48.09 -85.83
C PRO A 35 -45.82 -47.61 -85.12
N GLY A 36 -45.22 -48.51 -84.33
CA GLY A 36 -44.03 -48.24 -83.51
C GLY A 36 -44.33 -47.88 -82.04
N VAL A 37 -45.60 -47.64 -81.68
CA VAL A 37 -46.01 -47.30 -80.32
C VAL A 37 -46.12 -48.55 -79.44
N LYS A 38 -45.62 -48.46 -78.20
CA LYS A 38 -45.58 -49.55 -77.21
C LYS A 38 -46.94 -49.79 -76.54
N GLY A 39 -47.16 -51.00 -76.02
CA GLY A 39 -48.45 -51.41 -75.43
C GLY A 39 -49.56 -51.62 -76.45
N THR A 40 -49.23 -51.89 -77.72
CA THR A 40 -50.18 -52.14 -78.82
C THR A 40 -50.29 -53.63 -79.18
N GLU A 41 -49.56 -54.49 -78.46
CA GLU A 41 -49.52 -55.95 -78.58
C GLU A 41 -50.75 -56.59 -77.91
N SER A 42 -51.18 -57.77 -78.38
CA SER A 42 -52.45 -58.41 -77.95
C SER A 42 -52.48 -58.87 -76.49
N ASP A 43 -51.31 -58.98 -75.88
CA ASP A 43 -51.06 -59.36 -74.49
C ASP A 43 -50.48 -58.20 -73.65
N ALA A 44 -50.67 -56.96 -74.12
CA ALA A 44 -50.32 -55.75 -73.37
C ALA A 44 -51.02 -55.69 -72.00
N GLN A 45 -50.27 -55.30 -70.98
CA GLN A 45 -50.77 -55.11 -69.62
C GLN A 45 -51.50 -53.76 -69.53
N ILE A 46 -52.80 -53.80 -69.28
CA ILE A 46 -53.63 -52.62 -69.05
C ILE A 46 -53.56 -52.24 -67.57
N PHE A 47 -53.52 -50.94 -67.28
CA PHE A 47 -53.66 -50.33 -65.96
C PHE A 47 -54.57 -49.10 -66.08
N HIS A 48 -55.16 -48.67 -64.97
CA HIS A 48 -55.94 -47.43 -64.89
C HIS A 48 -55.20 -46.42 -64.01
N VAL A 49 -55.32 -45.13 -64.30
CA VAL A 49 -54.60 -44.07 -63.59
C VAL A 49 -55.51 -42.86 -63.40
N GLU A 50 -55.92 -42.61 -62.17
CA GLU A 50 -56.64 -41.40 -61.79
C GLU A 50 -55.65 -40.22 -61.70
N VAL A 51 -55.83 -39.15 -62.50
CA VAL A 51 -54.98 -37.95 -62.50
C VAL A 51 -55.80 -36.66 -62.50
N ALA A 52 -55.41 -35.71 -61.66
CA ALA A 52 -56.11 -34.43 -61.49
C ALA A 52 -56.00 -33.51 -62.71
N ASN A 53 -54.91 -33.62 -63.49
CA ASN A 53 -54.70 -32.84 -64.70
C ASN A 53 -53.80 -33.60 -65.67
N ILE A 54 -54.30 -33.87 -66.88
CA ILE A 54 -53.55 -34.53 -67.96
C ILE A 54 -52.69 -33.56 -68.78
N GLY A 55 -52.86 -32.24 -68.62
CA GLY A 55 -52.25 -31.23 -69.47
C GLY A 55 -52.61 -31.45 -70.94
N THR A 56 -51.60 -31.79 -71.75
CA THR A 56 -51.69 -32.10 -73.19
C THR A 56 -51.25 -33.55 -73.48
N LEU A 57 -51.65 -34.49 -72.62
CA LEU A 57 -51.55 -35.93 -72.87
C LEU A 57 -52.59 -36.35 -73.93
N GLU A 58 -52.21 -37.20 -74.87
CA GLU A 58 -53.09 -37.73 -75.93
C GLU A 58 -53.08 -39.27 -75.93
N SER A 59 -54.08 -39.91 -76.54
CA SER A 59 -54.01 -41.35 -76.85
C SER A 59 -52.81 -41.62 -77.78
N ASN A 60 -52.04 -42.65 -77.47
CA ASN A 60 -50.68 -42.93 -77.99
C ASN A 60 -49.53 -42.07 -77.38
N SER A 61 -49.76 -41.14 -76.45
CA SER A 61 -48.67 -40.55 -75.65
C SER A 61 -47.84 -41.66 -74.97
N PRO A 62 -46.50 -41.53 -74.89
CA PRO A 62 -45.65 -42.57 -74.34
C PRO A 62 -45.88 -42.75 -72.83
N VAL A 63 -45.82 -44.00 -72.38
CA VAL A 63 -45.77 -44.37 -70.96
C VAL A 63 -44.37 -44.85 -70.63
N MET A 64 -43.80 -44.33 -69.55
CA MET A 64 -42.40 -44.51 -69.17
C MET A 64 -42.24 -45.17 -67.81
N VAL A 65 -41.15 -45.93 -67.64
CA VAL A 65 -40.62 -46.37 -66.34
C VAL A 65 -39.11 -46.13 -66.38
N ASP A 66 -38.56 -45.43 -65.38
CA ASP A 66 -37.15 -45.02 -65.33
C ASP A 66 -36.66 -44.39 -66.65
N ASP A 67 -37.44 -43.44 -67.17
CA ASP A 67 -37.28 -42.74 -68.46
C ASP A 67 -37.28 -43.62 -69.74
N VAL A 68 -37.52 -44.93 -69.62
CA VAL A 68 -37.65 -45.86 -70.76
C VAL A 68 -39.12 -45.98 -71.17
N VAL A 69 -39.42 -45.77 -72.46
CA VAL A 69 -40.77 -45.96 -73.02
C VAL A 69 -41.14 -47.45 -73.04
N VAL A 70 -42.06 -47.84 -72.16
CA VAL A 70 -42.55 -49.21 -71.97
C VAL A 70 -43.98 -49.43 -72.46
N GLY A 71 -44.71 -48.35 -72.75
CA GLY A 71 -46.13 -48.41 -73.10
C GLY A 71 -46.65 -47.16 -73.79
N SER A 72 -47.97 -47.04 -73.87
CA SER A 72 -48.67 -45.84 -74.31
C SER A 72 -50.02 -45.65 -73.64
N VAL A 73 -50.49 -44.41 -73.64
CA VAL A 73 -51.81 -44.01 -73.17
C VAL A 73 -52.88 -44.55 -74.12
N GLY A 74 -53.90 -45.19 -73.56
CA GLY A 74 -55.08 -45.71 -74.24
C GLY A 74 -56.21 -44.69 -74.31
N THR A 75 -57.41 -45.12 -73.94
CA THR A 75 -58.54 -44.21 -73.76
C THR A 75 -58.40 -43.35 -72.50
N MET A 76 -59.06 -42.19 -72.48
CA MET A 76 -59.10 -41.29 -71.32
C MET A 76 -60.54 -40.81 -71.12
N THR A 77 -61.05 -40.91 -69.89
CA THR A 77 -62.41 -40.50 -69.54
C THR A 77 -62.39 -39.60 -68.32
N ALA A 78 -63.13 -38.49 -68.37
CA ALA A 78 -63.33 -37.63 -67.21
C ALA A 78 -64.37 -38.25 -66.27
N ASP A 79 -64.02 -38.43 -65.00
CA ASP A 79 -64.92 -38.83 -63.93
C ASP A 79 -64.63 -38.00 -62.67
N ASN A 80 -65.66 -37.63 -61.90
CA ASN A 80 -65.54 -36.97 -60.59
C ASN A 80 -64.50 -35.82 -60.48
N TRP A 81 -64.33 -35.01 -61.54
CA TRP A 81 -63.33 -33.91 -61.66
C TRP A 81 -61.85 -34.34 -61.75
N HIS A 82 -61.57 -35.60 -62.04
CA HIS A 82 -60.27 -36.09 -62.51
C HIS A 82 -60.42 -36.76 -63.89
N ALA A 83 -59.31 -37.15 -64.51
CA ALA A 83 -59.33 -38.12 -65.60
C ALA A 83 -58.96 -39.50 -65.05
N ASP A 84 -59.66 -40.53 -65.51
CA ASP A 84 -59.13 -41.89 -65.56
C ASP A 84 -58.42 -42.07 -66.92
N VAL A 85 -57.18 -42.54 -66.86
CA VAL A 85 -56.29 -42.72 -68.00
C VAL A 85 -55.94 -44.19 -68.11
N GLU A 86 -56.46 -44.84 -69.16
CA GLU A 86 -56.04 -46.19 -69.52
C GLU A 86 -54.57 -46.17 -69.94
N VAL A 87 -53.77 -47.05 -69.37
CA VAL A 87 -52.34 -47.19 -69.62
C VAL A 87 -52.04 -48.59 -70.12
N ARG A 88 -51.57 -48.71 -71.36
CA ARG A 88 -51.22 -49.99 -71.99
C ARG A 88 -49.71 -50.15 -72.02
N VAL A 89 -49.19 -51.17 -71.36
CA VAL A 89 -47.76 -51.46 -71.21
C VAL A 89 -47.40 -52.76 -71.94
N ASN A 90 -46.20 -52.86 -72.50
CA ASN A 90 -45.74 -54.08 -73.17
C ASN A 90 -45.83 -55.32 -72.23
N PRO A 91 -46.06 -56.52 -72.81
CA PRO A 91 -45.91 -57.78 -72.07
C PRO A 91 -44.49 -57.92 -71.49
N GLY A 92 -44.38 -58.62 -70.36
CA GLY A 92 -43.11 -58.87 -69.68
C GLY A 92 -42.53 -57.70 -68.85
N VAL A 93 -42.95 -56.45 -69.09
CA VAL A 93 -42.55 -55.30 -68.27
C VAL A 93 -43.12 -55.44 -66.84
N VAL A 94 -42.32 -55.09 -65.84
CA VAL A 94 -42.73 -55.10 -64.42
C VAL A 94 -42.92 -53.66 -63.95
N ILE A 95 -44.16 -53.26 -63.71
CA ILE A 95 -44.48 -52.01 -62.99
C ILE A 95 -44.33 -52.27 -61.48
N PRO A 96 -43.59 -51.44 -60.71
CA PRO A 96 -43.48 -51.57 -59.26
C PRO A 96 -44.84 -51.53 -58.55
N GLY A 97 -45.00 -52.32 -57.49
CA GLY A 97 -46.23 -52.33 -56.68
C GLY A 97 -46.45 -51.05 -55.86
N ASN A 98 -45.40 -50.28 -55.61
CA ASN A 98 -45.46 -48.93 -55.03
C ASN A 98 -45.42 -47.80 -56.08
N ALA A 99 -45.56 -48.08 -57.38
CA ALA A 99 -45.47 -47.06 -58.41
C ALA A 99 -46.49 -45.93 -58.23
N VAL A 100 -46.01 -44.69 -58.32
CA VAL A 100 -46.82 -43.47 -58.44
C VAL A 100 -46.84 -43.03 -59.90
N ALA A 101 -47.96 -42.44 -60.32
CA ALA A 101 -48.08 -41.84 -61.63
C ALA A 101 -47.63 -40.38 -61.62
N SER A 102 -46.87 -39.97 -62.64
CA SER A 102 -46.59 -38.54 -62.88
C SER A 102 -46.76 -38.19 -64.36
N VAL A 103 -47.55 -37.15 -64.62
CA VAL A 103 -47.75 -36.59 -65.97
C VAL A 103 -46.68 -35.51 -66.21
N GLY A 104 -45.72 -35.83 -67.06
CA GLY A 104 -44.52 -35.03 -67.32
C GLY A 104 -44.44 -34.52 -68.75
N GLN A 105 -43.67 -33.43 -68.96
CA GLN A 105 -43.51 -32.80 -70.27
C GLN A 105 -42.31 -33.39 -71.02
N THR A 106 -42.55 -34.01 -72.18
CA THR A 106 -41.56 -34.70 -73.02
C THR A 106 -40.86 -33.76 -74.00
N SER A 107 -41.53 -32.67 -74.41
CA SER A 107 -41.02 -31.70 -75.38
C SER A 107 -41.25 -30.27 -74.90
N LEU A 108 -40.30 -29.38 -75.18
CA LEU A 108 -40.44 -27.93 -74.95
C LEU A 108 -41.64 -27.32 -75.69
N LEU A 109 -42.18 -28.00 -76.71
CA LEU A 109 -43.39 -27.60 -77.44
C LEU A 109 -44.70 -28.17 -76.84
N GLY A 110 -44.65 -28.75 -75.64
CA GLY A 110 -45.84 -29.11 -74.87
C GLY A 110 -46.47 -30.47 -75.19
N SER A 111 -45.70 -31.48 -75.59
CA SER A 111 -46.18 -32.88 -75.59
C SER A 111 -45.89 -33.56 -74.25
N MET A 112 -46.83 -34.38 -73.76
CA MET A 112 -46.73 -35.02 -72.43
C MET A 112 -46.50 -36.54 -72.52
N HIS A 113 -45.96 -37.11 -71.44
CA HIS A 113 -45.87 -38.53 -71.14
C HIS A 113 -46.48 -38.83 -69.76
N LEU A 114 -46.67 -40.11 -69.46
CA LEU A 114 -47.07 -40.59 -68.15
C LEU A 114 -45.98 -41.55 -67.63
N ALA A 115 -45.32 -41.22 -66.53
CA ALA A 115 -44.32 -42.07 -65.89
C ALA A 115 -44.92 -42.89 -64.74
N LEU A 116 -44.44 -44.11 -64.53
CA LEU A 116 -44.88 -45.08 -63.52
C LEU A 116 -43.71 -45.54 -62.63
N ASN A 117 -43.12 -44.59 -61.91
CA ASN A 117 -41.90 -44.78 -61.12
C ASN A 117 -42.24 -44.98 -59.62
N PRO A 118 -41.33 -45.56 -58.79
CA PRO A 118 -41.47 -45.51 -57.33
C PRO A 118 -41.49 -44.07 -56.79
N PRO A 119 -41.95 -43.84 -55.55
CA PRO A 119 -41.87 -42.53 -54.90
C PRO A 119 -40.42 -42.04 -54.82
N VAL A 120 -40.21 -40.72 -54.92
CA VAL A 120 -38.87 -40.13 -54.97
C VAL A 120 -38.08 -40.45 -53.69
N GLY A 121 -37.02 -41.25 -53.82
CA GLY A 121 -36.18 -41.70 -52.71
C GLY A 121 -36.51 -43.10 -52.16
N GLU A 122 -37.61 -43.72 -52.60
CA GLU A 122 -37.93 -45.12 -52.31
C GLU A 122 -37.32 -46.08 -53.34
N GLN A 123 -37.23 -47.36 -52.96
CA GLN A 123 -36.87 -48.45 -53.89
C GLN A 123 -38.13 -49.06 -54.54
N PRO A 124 -38.03 -49.66 -55.73
CA PRO A 124 -39.12 -50.46 -56.30
C PRO A 124 -39.53 -51.60 -55.37
N ALA A 125 -40.82 -51.69 -55.03
CA ALA A 125 -41.34 -52.70 -54.11
C ALA A 125 -42.55 -53.45 -54.71
N GLY A 126 -42.47 -54.78 -54.78
CA GLY A 126 -43.53 -55.63 -55.33
C GLY A 126 -43.75 -55.43 -56.84
N ARG A 127 -44.91 -55.88 -57.33
CA ARG A 127 -45.36 -55.70 -58.72
C ARG A 127 -46.83 -55.30 -58.74
N LEU A 128 -47.18 -54.30 -59.54
CA LEU A 128 -48.57 -53.93 -59.80
C LEU A 128 -49.23 -54.96 -60.73
N ALA A 129 -50.44 -55.40 -60.41
CA ALA A 129 -51.19 -56.34 -61.26
C ALA A 129 -51.91 -55.59 -62.39
N SER A 130 -51.95 -56.17 -63.59
CA SER A 130 -52.74 -55.60 -64.69
C SER A 130 -54.23 -55.58 -64.32
N GLY A 131 -54.94 -54.53 -64.71
CA GLY A 131 -56.30 -54.21 -64.27
C GLY A 131 -56.37 -53.42 -62.95
N THR A 132 -55.24 -53.09 -62.31
CA THR A 132 -55.24 -52.25 -61.10
C THR A 132 -55.31 -50.77 -61.47
N THR A 133 -56.09 -50.00 -60.70
CA THR A 133 -56.12 -48.54 -60.74
C THR A 133 -55.07 -47.95 -59.80
N ILE A 134 -54.23 -47.04 -60.30
CA ILE A 134 -53.41 -46.14 -59.48
C ILE A 134 -54.31 -44.96 -59.07
N PRO A 135 -54.61 -44.79 -57.77
CA PRO A 135 -55.59 -43.81 -57.31
C PRO A 135 -55.02 -42.38 -57.30
N LEU A 136 -55.91 -41.39 -57.31
CA LEU A 136 -55.58 -39.96 -57.46
C LEU A 136 -54.51 -39.47 -56.47
N LYS A 137 -54.52 -40.00 -55.24
CA LYS A 137 -53.54 -39.72 -54.16
C LYS A 137 -52.11 -40.21 -54.43
N ALA A 138 -51.95 -41.11 -55.41
CA ALA A 138 -50.69 -41.68 -55.88
C ALA A 138 -50.36 -41.18 -57.31
N SER A 139 -50.97 -40.05 -57.69
CA SER A 139 -50.81 -39.40 -58.99
C SER A 139 -50.27 -37.98 -58.82
N SER A 140 -49.69 -37.43 -59.88
CA SER A 140 -49.20 -36.06 -59.91
C SER A 140 -49.09 -35.52 -61.34
N THR A 141 -49.02 -34.19 -61.47
CA THR A 141 -48.77 -33.49 -62.73
C THR A 141 -47.63 -32.51 -62.47
N TYR A 142 -46.59 -32.51 -63.31
CA TYR A 142 -45.51 -31.53 -63.16
C TYR A 142 -46.02 -30.10 -63.47
N PRO A 143 -45.50 -29.05 -62.80
CA PRO A 143 -45.86 -27.67 -63.11
C PRO A 143 -45.54 -27.33 -64.57
N SER A 144 -46.49 -26.70 -65.27
CA SER A 144 -46.26 -26.32 -66.66
C SER A 144 -45.29 -25.15 -66.78
N THR A 145 -44.80 -24.90 -68.00
CA THR A 145 -43.95 -23.73 -68.27
C THR A 145 -44.71 -22.43 -68.02
N GLU A 146 -46.00 -22.37 -68.36
CA GLU A 146 -46.89 -21.23 -68.12
C GLU A 146 -47.16 -21.03 -66.62
N GLN A 147 -47.37 -22.11 -65.86
CA GLN A 147 -47.53 -22.03 -64.40
C GLN A 147 -46.25 -21.54 -63.72
N THR A 148 -45.08 -21.97 -64.22
CA THR A 148 -43.76 -21.54 -63.74
C THR A 148 -43.51 -20.06 -64.07
N LEU A 149 -43.79 -19.63 -65.31
CA LEU A 149 -43.70 -18.23 -65.73
C LEU A 149 -44.72 -17.33 -65.01
N SER A 150 -45.92 -17.84 -64.72
CA SER A 150 -46.92 -17.14 -63.89
C SER A 150 -46.42 -16.95 -62.45
N SER A 151 -45.85 -17.99 -61.85
CA SER A 151 -45.26 -17.92 -60.49
C SER A 151 -44.09 -16.93 -60.43
N LEU A 152 -43.22 -16.92 -61.44
CA LEU A 152 -42.14 -15.95 -61.59
C LEU A 152 -42.68 -14.52 -61.83
N SER A 153 -43.74 -14.38 -62.63
CA SER A 153 -44.41 -13.10 -62.86
C SER A 153 -45.02 -12.53 -61.58
N VAL A 154 -45.60 -13.37 -60.71
CA VAL A 154 -46.07 -12.95 -59.38
C VAL A 154 -44.91 -12.51 -58.48
N LEU A 155 -43.77 -13.20 -58.51
CA LEU A 155 -42.57 -12.79 -57.75
C LEU A 155 -41.99 -11.44 -58.24
N VAL A 156 -41.96 -11.23 -59.56
CA VAL A 156 -41.43 -9.99 -60.18
C VAL A 156 -42.39 -8.82 -59.98
N ASN A 157 -43.68 -9.00 -60.27
CA ASN A 157 -44.69 -7.92 -60.23
C ASN A 157 -45.28 -7.70 -58.83
N GLY A 158 -45.19 -8.68 -57.91
CA GLY A 158 -45.65 -8.59 -56.51
C GLY A 158 -44.81 -7.66 -55.62
N GLY A 159 -43.96 -6.82 -56.20
CA GLY A 159 -43.18 -5.79 -55.50
C GLY A 159 -41.88 -6.24 -54.85
N GLY A 160 -41.57 -7.54 -54.81
CA GLY A 160 -40.38 -8.07 -54.11
C GLY A 160 -39.05 -7.46 -54.60
N LEU A 161 -38.88 -7.31 -55.92
CA LEU A 161 -37.69 -6.68 -56.49
C LEU A 161 -37.63 -5.16 -56.22
N GLY A 162 -38.78 -4.48 -56.21
CA GLY A 162 -38.87 -3.05 -55.87
C GLY A 162 -38.50 -2.81 -54.40
N GLN A 163 -39.07 -3.60 -53.49
CA GLN A 163 -38.79 -3.54 -52.05
C GLN A 163 -37.33 -3.84 -51.73
N ILE A 164 -36.68 -4.77 -52.44
CA ILE A 164 -35.23 -4.99 -52.31
C ILE A 164 -34.45 -3.76 -52.78
N GLY A 165 -34.86 -3.12 -53.88
CA GLY A 165 -34.29 -1.85 -54.35
C GLY A 165 -34.42 -0.73 -53.31
N ASP A 166 -35.62 -0.56 -52.74
CA ASP A 166 -35.90 0.43 -51.69
C ASP A 166 -35.12 0.14 -50.40
N ILE A 167 -35.00 -1.11 -49.97
CA ILE A 167 -34.20 -1.50 -48.80
C ILE A 167 -32.73 -1.18 -49.03
N ILE A 168 -32.18 -1.54 -50.20
CA ILE A 168 -30.78 -1.24 -50.55
C ILE A 168 -30.56 0.28 -50.65
N HIS A 169 -31.49 1.03 -51.25
CA HIS A 169 -31.39 2.48 -51.38
C HIS A 169 -31.48 3.19 -50.02
N ASN A 170 -32.44 2.83 -49.16
CA ASN A 170 -32.59 3.40 -47.83
C ASN A 170 -31.42 3.01 -46.91
N PHE A 171 -30.93 1.76 -46.98
CA PHE A 171 -29.74 1.34 -46.23
C PHE A 171 -28.50 2.12 -46.69
N SER A 172 -28.26 2.20 -48.00
CA SER A 172 -27.16 2.98 -48.59
C SER A 172 -27.25 4.46 -48.21
N THR A 173 -28.45 5.06 -48.23
CA THR A 173 -28.68 6.46 -47.83
C THR A 173 -28.47 6.68 -46.33
N SER A 174 -28.73 5.68 -45.49
CA SER A 174 -28.45 5.72 -44.04
C SER A 174 -26.96 5.54 -43.72
N MET A 175 -26.22 4.84 -44.60
CA MET A 175 -24.79 4.58 -44.50
C MET A 175 -23.93 5.72 -45.09
N SER A 176 -24.44 6.38 -46.13
CA SER A 176 -23.78 7.41 -46.92
C SER A 176 -23.48 8.65 -46.07
N GLY A 177 -22.22 9.10 -46.08
CA GLY A 177 -21.75 10.18 -45.21
C GLY A 177 -21.62 9.80 -43.73
N ARG A 178 -21.60 8.50 -43.40
CA ARG A 178 -21.31 7.95 -42.07
C ARG A 178 -20.21 6.88 -42.08
N GLU A 179 -19.53 6.71 -43.20
CA GLU A 179 -18.46 5.74 -43.39
C GLU A 179 -17.27 5.96 -42.44
N PRO A 180 -16.87 7.21 -42.08
CA PRO A 180 -15.85 7.46 -41.05
C PRO A 180 -16.28 6.96 -39.66
N GLU A 181 -17.51 7.24 -39.25
CA GLU A 181 -18.07 6.86 -37.95
C GLU A 181 -18.23 5.35 -37.83
N ILE A 182 -18.67 4.69 -38.90
CA ILE A 182 -18.81 3.23 -38.96
C ILE A 182 -17.42 2.56 -38.93
N ARG A 183 -16.43 3.11 -39.64
CA ARG A 183 -15.04 2.65 -39.58
C ARG A 183 -14.47 2.77 -38.17
N GLU A 184 -14.65 3.92 -37.51
CA GLU A 184 -14.20 4.13 -36.14
C GLU A 184 -14.95 3.24 -35.14
N LEU A 185 -16.24 2.97 -35.32
CA LEU A 185 -16.99 2.01 -34.51
C LEU A 185 -16.43 0.59 -34.64
N ILE A 186 -16.15 0.14 -35.87
CA ILE A 186 -15.52 -1.17 -36.12
C ILE A 186 -14.12 -1.22 -35.49
N THR A 187 -13.30 -0.18 -35.64
CA THR A 187 -11.96 -0.08 -35.04
C THR A 187 -12.00 -0.01 -33.49
N ARG A 188 -13.04 0.57 -32.90
CA ARG A 188 -13.28 0.53 -31.44
C ARG A 188 -13.73 -0.85 -30.97
N LEU A 189 -14.59 -1.53 -31.74
CA LEU A 189 -15.07 -2.87 -31.41
C LEU A 189 -13.93 -3.90 -31.50
N ASP A 190 -13.12 -3.85 -32.57
CA ASP A 190 -11.90 -4.64 -32.72
C ASP A 190 -10.95 -4.44 -31.54
N ARG A 191 -10.63 -3.18 -31.21
CA ARG A 191 -9.79 -2.83 -30.04
C ARG A 191 -10.39 -3.34 -28.72
N PHE A 192 -11.70 -3.26 -28.54
CA PHE A 192 -12.39 -3.76 -27.34
C PHE A 192 -12.32 -5.29 -27.23
N VAL A 193 -12.62 -6.01 -28.32
CA VAL A 193 -12.54 -7.47 -28.38
C VAL A 193 -11.09 -7.94 -28.19
N GLY A 194 -10.12 -7.26 -28.80
CA GLY A 194 -8.70 -7.53 -28.61
C GLY A 194 -8.24 -7.31 -27.16
N VAL A 195 -8.69 -6.24 -26.49
CA VAL A 195 -8.41 -6.04 -25.05
C VAL A 195 -9.07 -7.13 -24.21
N LEU A 196 -10.31 -7.51 -24.51
CA LEU A 196 -11.04 -8.55 -23.79
C LEU A 196 -10.39 -9.94 -23.92
N ASP A 197 -9.94 -10.35 -25.10
CA ASP A 197 -9.26 -11.64 -25.29
C ASP A 197 -7.86 -11.65 -24.66
N ASN A 198 -7.11 -10.55 -24.75
CA ASN A 198 -5.85 -10.40 -23.98
C ASN A 198 -6.08 -10.49 -22.45
N GLN A 199 -7.22 -10.01 -21.95
CA GLN A 199 -7.58 -10.08 -20.53
C GLN A 199 -8.25 -11.40 -20.11
N ARG A 200 -8.67 -12.24 -21.06
CA ARG A 200 -9.37 -13.51 -20.82
C ARG A 200 -8.67 -14.41 -19.81
N ASN A 201 -7.36 -14.57 -19.94
CA ASN A 201 -6.55 -15.40 -19.03
C ASN A 201 -6.51 -14.83 -17.60
N ASN A 202 -6.54 -13.49 -17.45
CA ASN A 202 -6.62 -12.84 -16.15
C ASN A 202 -8.02 -13.01 -15.52
N ILE A 203 -9.09 -12.91 -16.32
CA ILE A 203 -10.46 -13.17 -15.86
C ILE A 203 -10.60 -14.63 -15.38
N VAL A 204 -10.13 -15.60 -16.17
CA VAL A 204 -10.12 -17.03 -15.78
C VAL A 204 -9.29 -17.26 -14.52
N SER A 205 -8.11 -16.64 -14.41
CA SER A 205 -7.26 -16.72 -13.21
C SER A 205 -7.98 -16.17 -11.97
N SER A 206 -8.64 -15.01 -12.08
CA SER A 206 -9.43 -14.42 -10.98
C SER A 206 -10.59 -15.31 -10.56
N VAL A 207 -11.33 -15.91 -11.50
CA VAL A 207 -12.39 -16.89 -11.18
C VAL A 207 -11.82 -18.13 -10.50
N GLN A 208 -10.68 -18.64 -10.95
CA GLN A 208 -9.98 -19.77 -10.30
C GLN A 208 -9.42 -19.41 -8.91
N GLN A 209 -9.07 -18.15 -8.65
CA GLN A 209 -8.64 -17.67 -7.33
C GLN A 209 -9.85 -17.56 -6.39
N LEU A 210 -10.95 -16.96 -6.85
CA LEU A 210 -12.21 -16.90 -6.10
C LEU A 210 -12.74 -18.30 -5.77
N ASN A 211 -12.67 -19.25 -6.71
CA ASN A 211 -13.06 -20.64 -6.45
C ASN A 211 -12.16 -21.32 -5.40
N ARG A 212 -10.85 -21.06 -5.43
CA ARG A 212 -9.92 -21.56 -4.38
C ARG A 212 -10.24 -20.98 -3.00
N VAL A 213 -10.56 -19.69 -2.91
CA VAL A 213 -11.00 -19.05 -1.65
C VAL A 213 -12.33 -19.64 -1.17
N ALA A 214 -13.29 -19.85 -2.07
CA ALA A 214 -14.57 -20.50 -1.75
C ALA A 214 -14.38 -21.93 -1.24
N HIS A 215 -13.49 -22.72 -1.85
CA HIS A 215 -13.09 -24.03 -1.31
C HIS A 215 -12.45 -23.92 0.07
N THR A 216 -11.52 -22.98 0.30
CA THR A 216 -10.90 -22.80 1.63
C THR A 216 -11.95 -22.48 2.71
N PHE A 217 -12.98 -21.70 2.41
CA PHE A 217 -14.10 -21.49 3.35
C PHE A 217 -14.98 -22.74 3.51
N ALA A 218 -15.28 -23.46 2.42
CA ALA A 218 -16.03 -24.71 2.48
C ALA A 218 -15.32 -25.76 3.36
N ASP A 219 -14.02 -25.98 3.15
CA ASP A 219 -13.17 -26.91 3.91
C ASP A 219 -13.02 -26.50 5.39
N GLN A 220 -13.20 -25.22 5.72
CA GLN A 220 -13.22 -24.70 7.09
C GLN A 220 -14.62 -24.73 7.75
N THR A 221 -15.69 -25.06 7.02
CA THR A 221 -17.05 -25.18 7.58
C THR A 221 -17.10 -26.10 8.82
N PRO A 222 -16.46 -27.29 8.84
CA PRO A 222 -16.44 -28.16 10.04
C PRO A 222 -15.67 -27.56 11.24
N VAL A 223 -14.83 -26.54 11.02
CA VAL A 223 -14.17 -25.78 12.09
C VAL A 223 -15.11 -24.70 12.64
N LEU A 224 -15.86 -24.03 11.78
CA LEU A 224 -16.89 -23.06 12.19
C LEU A 224 -18.05 -23.76 12.93
N GLU A 225 -18.53 -24.90 12.45
CA GLU A 225 -19.53 -25.72 13.14
C GLU A 225 -19.05 -26.21 14.51
N ARG A 226 -17.76 -26.51 14.65
CA ARG A 226 -17.16 -26.87 15.94
C ARG A 226 -17.06 -25.66 16.85
N ALA A 227 -16.61 -24.51 16.36
CA ALA A 227 -16.58 -23.27 17.13
C ALA A 227 -17.98 -22.89 17.64
N LEU A 228 -19.01 -22.94 16.79
CA LEU A 228 -20.40 -22.66 17.17
C LEU A 228 -20.98 -23.64 18.19
N ARG A 229 -20.42 -24.86 18.29
CA ARG A 229 -20.82 -25.91 19.24
C ARG A 229 -20.07 -25.82 20.57
N ASP A 230 -18.78 -25.52 20.52
CA ASP A 230 -17.85 -25.65 21.64
C ASP A 230 -17.63 -24.31 22.37
N ILE A 231 -17.85 -23.16 21.71
CA ILE A 231 -17.76 -21.83 22.34
C ILE A 231 -18.86 -21.59 23.39
N PRO A 232 -20.15 -21.88 23.16
CA PRO A 232 -21.18 -21.58 24.16
C PRO A 232 -20.93 -22.25 25.53
N PRO A 233 -20.57 -23.55 25.62
CA PRO A 233 -20.16 -24.17 26.89
C PRO A 233 -18.94 -23.50 27.55
N ALA A 234 -17.97 -23.02 26.77
CA ALA A 234 -16.82 -22.30 27.29
C ALA A 234 -17.19 -20.90 27.84
N ILE A 235 -18.14 -20.22 27.20
CA ILE A 235 -18.71 -18.96 27.69
C ILE A 235 -19.55 -19.21 28.96
N ASP A 236 -20.32 -20.29 29.04
CA ASP A 236 -21.07 -20.66 30.26
C ASP A 236 -20.12 -20.88 31.47
N VAL A 237 -18.96 -21.53 31.25
CA VAL A 237 -17.91 -21.64 32.27
C VAL A 237 -17.38 -20.26 32.67
N LEU A 238 -17.11 -19.37 31.71
CA LEU A 238 -16.59 -18.02 31.98
C LEU A 238 -17.61 -17.14 32.73
N VAL A 239 -18.91 -17.26 32.39
CA VAL A 239 -20.03 -16.60 33.08
C VAL A 239 -20.21 -17.15 34.50
N LYS A 240 -20.04 -18.47 34.70
CA LYS A 240 -20.06 -19.12 36.01
C LYS A 240 -18.90 -18.68 36.90
N GLU A 241 -17.72 -18.44 36.32
CA GLU A 241 -16.50 -18.03 37.05
C GLU A 241 -16.37 -16.51 37.26
N ARG A 242 -17.20 -15.71 36.57
CA ARG A 242 -17.32 -14.25 36.74
C ARG A 242 -17.36 -13.77 38.21
N PRO A 243 -18.04 -14.41 39.18
CA PRO A 243 -18.03 -13.98 40.58
C PRO A 243 -16.62 -14.04 41.19
N ASN A 244 -15.83 -15.07 40.86
CA ASN A 244 -14.47 -15.24 41.37
C ASN A 244 -13.51 -14.22 40.75
N PHE A 245 -13.62 -13.92 39.45
CA PHE A 245 -12.89 -12.81 38.83
C PHE A 245 -13.26 -11.45 39.43
N THR A 246 -14.55 -11.22 39.69
CA THR A 246 -15.04 -9.97 40.33
C THR A 246 -14.46 -9.84 41.74
N ALA A 247 -14.47 -10.92 42.54
CA ALA A 247 -13.91 -10.94 43.88
C ALA A 247 -12.37 -10.86 43.90
N ALA A 248 -11.68 -11.26 42.84
CA ALA A 248 -10.23 -11.05 42.69
C ALA A 248 -9.92 -9.58 42.40
N LEU A 249 -10.66 -8.94 41.47
CA LEU A 249 -10.51 -7.52 41.16
C LEU A 249 -10.87 -6.62 42.34
N GLN A 250 -11.90 -6.96 43.12
CA GLN A 250 -12.24 -6.24 44.37
C GLN A 250 -11.10 -6.33 45.40
N ARG A 251 -10.49 -7.50 45.60
CA ARG A 251 -9.32 -7.64 46.50
C ARG A 251 -8.12 -6.82 46.02
N LEU A 252 -7.90 -6.75 44.71
CA LEU A 252 -6.85 -5.92 44.12
C LEU A 252 -7.12 -4.41 44.30
N GLY A 253 -8.38 -3.97 44.16
CA GLY A 253 -8.81 -2.61 44.47
C GLY A 253 -8.52 -2.24 45.93
N ASN A 254 -9.04 -3.03 46.88
CA ASN A 254 -8.82 -2.81 48.32
C ASN A 254 -7.32 -2.75 48.68
N PHE A 255 -6.48 -3.56 48.02
CA PHE A 255 -5.02 -3.50 48.18
C PHE A 255 -4.42 -2.21 47.62
N SER A 256 -4.86 -1.77 46.44
CA SER A 256 -4.43 -0.50 45.82
C SER A 256 -4.81 0.71 46.68
N ASP A 257 -6.02 0.72 47.25
CA ASP A 257 -6.48 1.79 48.15
C ASP A 257 -5.61 1.85 49.41
N THR A 258 -5.32 0.68 50.02
CA THR A 258 -4.46 0.55 51.20
C THR A 258 -3.03 1.04 50.92
N ALA A 259 -2.46 0.66 49.77
CA ALA A 259 -1.13 1.09 49.36
C ALA A 259 -1.07 2.60 49.08
N THR A 260 -2.13 3.16 48.48
CA THR A 260 -2.23 4.60 48.18
C THR A 260 -2.30 5.45 49.45
N GLY A 261 -3.09 5.01 50.45
CA GLY A 261 -3.15 5.66 51.77
C GLY A 261 -1.77 5.73 52.43
N LEU A 262 -1.07 4.59 52.52
CA LEU A 262 0.26 4.52 53.14
C LEU A 262 1.30 5.43 52.45
N VAL A 263 1.25 5.57 51.13
CA VAL A 263 2.17 6.45 50.38
C VAL A 263 1.87 7.93 50.65
N ASN A 264 0.60 8.31 50.75
CA ASN A 264 0.21 9.69 51.05
C ASN A 264 0.57 10.08 52.50
N ASP A 265 0.21 9.24 53.47
CA ASP A 265 0.49 9.48 54.89
C ASP A 265 2.00 9.66 55.17
N ALA A 266 2.84 8.83 54.53
CA ALA A 266 4.30 8.93 54.64
C ALA A 266 4.86 10.18 53.92
N GLY A 267 4.25 10.60 52.81
CA GLY A 267 4.63 11.81 52.08
C GLY A 267 4.38 13.08 52.89
N ASP A 268 3.19 13.21 53.48
CA ASP A 268 2.82 14.37 54.29
C ASP A 268 3.66 14.49 55.56
N GLN A 269 4.00 13.36 56.22
CA GLN A 269 4.92 13.36 57.36
C GLN A 269 6.34 13.83 56.97
N LEU A 270 6.89 13.32 55.87
CA LEU A 270 8.22 13.74 55.39
C LEU A 270 8.26 15.24 55.04
N VAL A 271 7.19 15.79 54.46
CA VAL A 271 7.06 17.23 54.17
C VAL A 271 6.91 18.07 55.44
N ALA A 272 6.29 17.54 56.50
CA ALA A 272 6.21 18.21 57.80
C ALA A 272 7.58 18.27 58.50
N ASP A 273 8.32 17.16 58.53
CA ASP A 273 9.65 17.10 59.15
C ASP A 273 10.67 18.01 58.46
N LEU A 274 10.65 18.05 57.11
CA LEU A 274 11.52 18.96 56.35
C LEU A 274 11.24 20.45 56.66
N LYS A 275 9.99 20.83 56.93
CA LYS A 275 9.64 22.19 57.37
C LYS A 275 10.16 22.48 58.79
N HIS A 276 10.13 21.49 59.70
CA HIS A 276 10.68 21.66 61.04
C HIS A 276 12.22 21.78 61.06
N LEU A 277 12.94 21.37 60.01
CA LEU A 277 14.38 21.60 59.86
C LEU A 277 14.75 23.01 59.38
N GLU A 278 13.83 23.77 58.75
CA GLU A 278 14.13 25.10 58.18
C GLU A 278 14.79 26.07 59.19
N PRO A 279 14.30 26.22 60.44
CA PRO A 279 14.88 27.16 61.40
C PRO A 279 16.32 26.81 61.81
N ALA A 280 16.65 25.52 61.88
CA ALA A 280 17.99 25.05 62.24
C ALA A 280 19.01 25.32 61.12
N ILE A 281 18.61 25.07 59.87
CA ILE A 281 19.44 25.37 58.69
C ILE A 281 19.64 26.89 58.56
N ARG A 282 18.58 27.68 58.80
CA ARG A 282 18.65 29.14 58.74
C ARG A 282 19.57 29.74 59.81
N SER A 283 19.44 29.27 61.06
CA SER A 283 20.33 29.67 62.16
C SER A 283 21.80 29.34 61.91
N LEU A 284 22.12 28.33 61.07
CA LEU A 284 23.50 28.02 60.67
C LEU A 284 23.97 28.94 59.53
N ALA A 285 23.10 29.28 58.58
CA ALA A 285 23.40 30.18 57.48
C ALA A 285 23.70 31.62 57.97
N ASP A 286 22.94 32.10 58.95
CA ASP A 286 23.08 33.46 59.50
C ASP A 286 24.45 33.68 60.23
N ILE A 287 25.13 32.60 60.65
CA ILE A 287 26.43 32.63 61.36
C ILE A 287 27.65 32.66 60.39
N GLY A 288 27.46 32.37 59.10
CA GLY A 288 28.54 32.25 58.11
C GLY A 288 29.55 33.42 58.00
N PRO A 289 29.14 34.69 58.09
CA PRO A 289 30.06 35.83 58.03
C PRO A 289 31.07 35.88 59.20
N ASP A 290 30.62 35.51 60.40
CA ASP A 290 31.43 35.61 61.62
C ASP A 290 32.49 34.50 61.69
N ILE A 291 32.16 33.28 61.24
CA ILE A 291 33.12 32.17 61.11
C ILE A 291 34.27 32.57 60.18
N THR A 292 33.95 33.18 59.04
CA THR A 292 34.95 33.64 58.05
C THR A 292 35.86 34.71 58.66
N SER A 293 35.29 35.65 59.39
CA SER A 293 36.00 36.75 60.05
C SER A 293 36.92 36.26 61.18
N ALA A 294 36.46 35.31 61.99
CA ALA A 294 37.24 34.71 63.07
C ALA A 294 38.44 33.91 62.54
N LEU A 295 38.27 33.15 61.46
CA LEU A 295 39.33 32.34 60.87
C LEU A 295 40.48 33.21 60.31
N TYR A 296 40.15 34.38 59.75
CA TYR A 296 41.14 35.34 59.23
C TYR A 296 41.98 36.01 60.33
N TYR A 297 41.39 36.31 61.50
CA TYR A 297 42.17 36.86 62.63
C TYR A 297 43.02 35.81 63.35
N ALA A 298 42.55 34.55 63.43
CA ALA A 298 43.24 33.48 64.14
C ALA A 298 44.63 33.14 63.55
N THR A 299 44.81 33.29 62.23
CA THR A 299 46.07 32.97 61.53
C THR A 299 47.14 34.06 61.63
N ALA A 300 46.78 35.26 62.13
CA ALA A 300 47.65 36.45 62.18
C ALA A 300 47.96 36.91 63.62
N PHE A 301 47.89 36.01 64.61
CA PHE A 301 48.27 36.33 66.00
C PHE A 301 49.79 36.14 66.24
N PRO A 302 50.49 37.03 66.99
CA PRO A 302 49.99 38.24 67.66
C PRO A 302 50.03 39.51 66.79
N TYR A 303 50.68 39.45 65.62
CA TYR A 303 50.86 40.61 64.72
C TYR A 303 49.71 40.68 63.71
N GLY A 304 48.55 41.18 64.14
CA GLY A 304 47.33 41.23 63.32
C GLY A 304 47.56 41.80 61.91
N PRO A 305 46.76 41.40 60.89
CA PRO A 305 47.19 41.31 59.49
C PRO A 305 47.82 42.59 58.92
N ASN A 306 47.26 43.77 59.26
CA ASN A 306 47.78 45.09 58.90
C ASN A 306 49.25 45.35 59.31
N ALA A 307 49.78 44.62 60.31
CA ALA A 307 51.16 44.68 60.75
C ALA A 307 52.09 43.83 59.88
N VAL A 308 51.64 42.65 59.44
CA VAL A 308 52.39 41.77 58.52
C VAL A 308 52.63 42.49 57.20
N GLU A 309 51.58 43.05 56.58
CA GLU A 309 51.66 43.81 55.33
C GLU A 309 52.61 45.02 55.39
N ARG A 310 52.86 45.57 56.58
CA ARG A 310 53.70 46.75 56.78
C ARG A 310 55.14 46.41 57.15
N ALA A 311 55.35 45.36 57.94
CA ALA A 311 56.67 44.94 58.41
C ALA A 311 57.38 44.00 57.43
N VAL A 312 56.65 43.15 56.71
CA VAL A 312 57.19 42.10 55.84
C VAL A 312 57.08 42.53 54.38
N LYS A 313 58.09 43.26 53.89
CA LYS A 313 58.19 43.73 52.50
C LYS A 313 59.11 42.83 51.65
N GLY A 314 58.81 41.53 51.66
CA GLY A 314 59.59 40.48 51.00
C GLY A 314 59.68 39.22 51.86
N ASP A 315 60.36 38.18 51.36
CA ASP A 315 60.24 36.82 51.89
C ASP A 315 61.00 36.56 53.21
N TYR A 316 61.62 37.58 53.82
CA TYR A 316 62.35 37.45 55.08
C TYR A 316 62.35 38.74 55.91
N LEU A 317 62.38 38.57 57.25
CA LEU A 317 62.54 39.65 58.22
C LEU A 317 63.68 39.29 59.18
N ASN A 318 64.75 40.08 59.15
CA ASN A 318 65.92 39.86 60.00
C ASN A 318 65.71 40.47 61.39
N LEU A 319 65.65 39.63 62.43
CA LEU A 319 65.46 40.03 63.82
C LEU A 319 66.79 39.93 64.59
N TYR A 320 67.29 41.06 65.09
CA TYR A 320 68.32 41.09 66.14
C TYR A 320 67.65 41.31 67.50
N ALA A 321 67.85 40.37 68.43
CA ALA A 321 67.34 40.45 69.80
C ALA A 321 68.47 40.20 70.81
N ILE A 322 68.58 41.08 71.81
CA ILE A 322 69.55 40.95 72.90
C ILE A 322 68.76 40.71 74.19
N PHE A 323 69.01 39.57 74.85
CA PHE A 323 68.34 39.19 76.09
C PHE A 323 69.24 39.46 77.29
N ASP A 324 69.01 40.59 77.96
CA ASP A 324 69.67 40.92 79.24
C ASP A 324 69.00 40.13 80.37
N LEU A 325 69.60 38.99 80.71
CA LEU A 325 69.18 38.10 81.80
C LEU A 325 69.91 38.41 83.12
N SER A 326 70.49 39.60 83.29
CA SER A 326 71.14 39.99 84.55
C SER A 326 70.13 40.03 85.70
N TYR A 327 70.56 39.63 86.90
CA TYR A 327 69.69 39.56 88.07
C TYR A 327 68.95 40.89 88.37
N PRO A 328 69.59 42.08 88.32
CA PRO A 328 68.87 43.34 88.46
C PRO A 328 67.82 43.57 87.35
N ARG A 329 68.14 43.28 86.08
CA ARG A 329 67.21 43.46 84.96
C ARG A 329 65.98 42.57 85.11
N LEU A 330 66.16 41.29 85.47
CA LEU A 330 65.05 40.36 85.67
C LEU A 330 64.12 40.80 86.83
N LYS A 331 64.68 41.22 87.98
CA LYS A 331 63.89 41.77 89.08
C LYS A 331 63.12 43.05 88.70
N ARG A 332 63.73 43.91 87.88
CA ARG A 332 63.17 45.20 87.42
C ARG A 332 62.40 45.11 86.11
N SER A 333 62.04 43.91 85.66
CA SER A 333 61.18 43.68 84.49
C SER A 333 60.31 42.44 84.68
N LEU A 334 60.77 41.25 84.26
CA LEU A 334 59.99 40.02 84.20
C LEU A 334 59.39 39.57 85.55
N PHE A 335 60.03 39.93 86.67
CA PHE A 335 59.55 39.60 88.01
C PHE A 335 58.80 40.73 88.72
N LEU A 336 58.60 41.92 88.10
CA LEU A 336 57.75 42.97 88.67
C LEU A 336 56.33 42.44 88.95
N GLY A 337 55.73 42.89 90.04
CA GLY A 337 54.46 42.36 90.55
C GLY A 337 54.56 40.99 91.25
N THR A 338 55.69 40.29 91.17
CA THR A 338 55.95 39.06 91.96
C THR A 338 56.75 39.38 93.22
N ARG A 339 56.78 38.43 94.19
CA ARG A 339 57.61 38.52 95.40
C ARG A 339 59.13 38.60 95.17
N TRP A 340 59.58 38.36 93.93
CA TRP A 340 60.99 38.47 93.52
C TRP A 340 61.28 39.77 92.75
N GLY A 341 60.24 40.53 92.39
CA GLY A 341 60.35 41.82 91.74
C GLY A 341 60.97 42.88 92.64
N ASP A 342 61.61 43.86 92.02
CA ASP A 342 62.26 44.99 92.71
C ASP A 342 62.44 46.12 91.71
N GLU A 343 61.53 47.08 91.75
CA GLU A 343 61.50 48.23 90.83
C GLU A 343 62.67 49.19 91.05
N ASN A 344 63.28 49.17 92.24
CA ASN A 344 64.41 49.99 92.62
C ASN A 344 65.76 49.28 92.42
N ALA A 345 65.77 48.05 91.88
CA ALA A 345 66.99 47.31 91.59
C ALA A 345 67.89 48.13 90.63
N LYS A 346 69.07 48.55 91.12
CA LYS A 346 70.04 49.28 90.32
C LYS A 346 70.57 48.39 89.20
N LEU A 347 70.28 48.77 87.96
CA LEU A 347 70.78 48.09 86.77
C LEU A 347 72.28 48.37 86.64
N VAL A 348 73.06 47.32 86.45
CA VAL A 348 74.47 47.45 86.04
C VAL A 348 74.49 47.67 84.52
N PRO A 349 75.30 48.59 83.99
CA PRO A 349 75.40 48.80 82.54
C PRO A 349 75.78 47.52 81.80
N ALA A 350 75.21 47.30 80.63
CA ALA A 350 75.50 46.13 79.80
C ALA A 350 76.93 46.20 79.22
N PRO A 351 77.60 45.05 78.98
CA PRO A 351 78.93 45.03 78.37
C PRO A 351 78.93 45.72 76.99
N GLY A 352 79.55 46.90 76.92
CA GLY A 352 79.55 47.79 75.74
C GLY A 352 78.95 49.17 75.99
N GLU A 353 78.21 49.39 77.09
CA GLU A 353 77.67 50.70 77.45
C GLU A 353 78.73 51.65 78.07
N PRO A 354 78.56 52.99 77.99
CA PRO A 354 79.58 53.94 78.42
C PRO A 354 79.90 53.93 79.92
N TRP A 355 81.20 54.00 80.26
CA TRP A 355 81.74 53.81 81.62
C TRP A 355 81.18 54.77 82.69
N TYR A 356 80.69 55.96 82.30
CA TYR A 356 80.16 56.95 83.24
C TYR A 356 78.79 56.58 83.83
N LEU A 357 78.10 55.58 83.28
CA LEU A 357 76.83 55.06 83.83
C LEU A 357 76.99 54.30 85.16
N ASN A 358 78.22 54.10 85.64
CA ASN A 358 78.50 53.47 86.93
C ASN A 358 78.23 54.38 88.17
N TYR A 359 77.93 55.66 87.98
CA TYR A 359 77.69 56.61 89.08
C TYR A 359 76.21 56.99 89.22
N SER A 360 75.72 57.00 90.46
CA SER A 360 74.30 57.14 90.79
C SER A 360 73.87 58.60 90.81
N TYR A 361 72.92 58.99 89.95
CA TYR A 361 72.47 60.39 89.72
C TYR A 361 71.66 61.03 90.87
N ASP A 362 71.43 60.33 91.98
CA ASP A 362 70.73 60.87 93.16
C ASP A 362 71.66 60.85 94.40
N PRO A 363 72.26 62.00 94.75
CA PRO A 363 72.99 62.19 96.00
C PRO A 363 72.09 62.69 97.16
N LEU A 364 70.83 63.04 96.90
CA LEU A 364 69.91 63.62 97.88
C LEU A 364 69.14 62.55 98.67
N GLY A 365 68.99 61.35 98.12
CA GLY A 365 68.48 60.18 98.82
C GLY A 365 69.46 59.53 99.82
N MET A 366 70.67 60.06 100.00
CA MET A 366 71.64 59.54 100.99
C MET A 366 71.56 60.25 102.35
N PRO A 367 71.69 59.52 103.48
CA PRO A 367 71.62 60.13 104.81
C PRO A 367 72.82 61.06 105.04
N LEU A 368 72.54 62.35 105.21
CA LEU A 368 73.54 63.36 105.54
C LEU A 368 74.06 63.15 106.97
N SER A 369 75.38 63.03 107.13
CA SER A 369 76.02 63.15 108.45
C SER A 369 75.72 64.52 109.06
N PRO A 370 75.32 64.61 110.34
CA PRO A 370 74.96 65.89 110.95
C PRO A 370 76.15 66.87 110.97
N PRO A 371 75.93 68.16 110.71
CA PRO A 371 77.00 69.15 110.56
C PRO A 371 77.66 69.52 111.90
N PRO A 372 78.90 70.04 111.89
CA PRO A 372 79.52 70.68 113.05
C PRO A 372 78.70 71.90 113.52
N PRO A 373 78.75 72.30 114.81
CA PRO A 373 77.70 73.15 115.40
C PRO A 373 77.65 74.64 115.03
N ASP A 374 78.55 75.19 114.20
CA ASP A 374 78.77 76.64 114.07
C ASP A 374 78.88 77.19 112.63
N ALA A 375 78.48 78.47 112.47
CA ALA A 375 78.59 79.38 111.31
C ALA A 375 77.45 79.39 110.23
N ALA A 376 77.32 80.53 109.52
CA ALA A 376 76.07 81.01 108.90
C ALA A 376 76.22 81.62 107.46
N PRO A 377 75.12 81.86 106.70
CA PRO A 377 75.16 82.12 105.24
C PRO A 377 74.74 83.54 104.76
N PRO A 378 75.26 84.01 103.61
CA PRO A 378 74.66 85.10 102.79
C PRO A 378 74.66 84.77 101.25
N PRO A 379 74.59 85.72 100.27
CA PRO A 379 73.36 86.07 99.52
C PRO A 379 73.46 85.92 97.97
N ALA A 380 72.48 86.43 97.20
CA ALA A 380 72.33 86.21 95.74
C ALA A 380 72.05 87.50 94.88
N GLY A 381 72.19 87.40 93.55
CA GLY A 381 71.98 88.48 92.55
C GLY A 381 71.71 87.97 91.11
N ALA A 382 71.37 88.84 90.14
CA ALA A 382 70.69 88.47 88.88
C ALA A 382 71.39 88.89 87.55
N MET A 383 70.78 88.54 86.40
CA MET A 383 71.36 88.54 85.02
C MET A 383 70.90 89.71 84.11
N PRO A 384 71.61 89.99 82.98
CA PRO A 384 71.15 90.82 81.85
C PRO A 384 71.07 90.09 80.47
N VAL A 385 70.44 90.74 79.48
CA VAL A 385 70.14 90.31 78.07
C VAL A 385 70.14 91.61 77.19
N VAL A 386 70.35 91.74 75.87
CA VAL A 386 70.16 90.88 74.66
C VAL A 386 71.47 90.70 73.82
N ASN A 387 71.68 90.94 72.51
CA ASN A 387 70.96 91.58 71.37
C ASN A 387 71.48 91.13 69.97
N GLU A 388 70.84 91.61 68.89
CA GLU A 388 71.27 91.65 67.45
C GLU A 388 71.29 90.34 66.60
N PRO A 389 70.68 90.35 65.39
CA PRO A 389 70.82 89.35 64.31
C PRO A 389 71.47 89.95 63.04
N ILE A 390 71.85 89.29 61.92
CA ILE A 390 71.58 88.00 61.25
C ILE A 390 72.85 87.62 60.42
N LEU A 391 73.02 86.38 59.92
CA LEU A 391 73.31 86.03 58.49
C LEU A 391 73.68 84.52 58.30
N PRO A 392 73.33 83.88 57.16
CA PRO A 392 73.61 82.47 56.89
C PRO A 392 74.91 82.22 56.11
N VAL A 393 75.48 81.01 56.23
CA VAL A 393 76.71 80.57 55.54
C VAL A 393 76.44 79.31 54.70
N ALA A 394 77.08 79.20 53.53
CA ALA A 394 76.90 78.12 52.56
C ALA A 394 77.78 76.86 52.84
N PRO A 395 77.47 75.68 52.27
CA PRO A 395 77.91 74.38 52.82
C PRO A 395 79.21 73.79 52.23
N PRO A 396 79.90 72.90 52.98
CA PRO A 396 81.01 72.06 52.51
C PRO A 396 80.54 70.69 51.93
N PRO A 397 81.40 69.92 51.22
CA PRO A 397 80.98 68.86 50.28
C PRO A 397 81.13 67.40 50.79
N LEU A 398 80.66 66.46 49.95
CA LEU A 398 80.78 65.00 50.11
C LEU A 398 82.21 64.47 49.87
N MET A 399 82.56 63.33 50.48
CA MET A 399 83.76 62.53 50.18
C MET A 399 83.43 61.01 50.14
N PRO A 400 84.14 60.16 49.36
CA PRO A 400 83.72 58.77 49.13
C PRO A 400 84.68 57.65 49.63
N LEU A 401 84.05 56.53 50.02
CA LEU A 401 84.43 55.11 49.81
C LEU A 401 85.79 54.54 50.31
N ALA A 402 85.70 53.45 51.11
CA ALA A 402 86.73 52.41 51.29
C ALA A 402 86.05 51.04 51.56
N THR A 403 85.92 50.17 50.54
CA THR A 403 86.68 48.91 50.31
C THR A 403 86.40 47.72 51.26
N PRO A 404 86.01 46.53 50.74
CA PRO A 404 85.72 45.33 51.54
C PRO A 404 86.90 44.33 51.65
N PRO A 405 86.91 43.45 52.67
CA PRO A 405 87.68 42.20 52.65
C PRO A 405 86.91 41.04 51.99
N SER A 406 87.63 40.12 51.35
CA SER A 406 87.10 38.98 50.57
C SER A 406 86.80 37.72 51.41
N PRO A 407 86.03 36.75 50.88
CA PRO A 407 85.64 35.54 51.62
C PRO A 407 86.79 34.52 51.77
N GLY A 408 86.83 33.84 52.92
CA GLY A 408 87.71 32.69 53.14
C GLY A 408 87.60 32.12 54.56
N GLY A 409 87.21 30.85 54.67
CA GLY A 409 87.14 30.11 55.94
C GLY A 409 85.73 29.70 56.36
N PRO A 410 85.30 28.45 56.11
CA PRO A 410 84.09 27.90 56.73
C PRO A 410 84.35 27.52 58.19
N VAL A 411 83.31 27.55 59.01
CA VAL A 411 83.21 26.75 60.24
C VAL A 411 82.02 25.80 60.04
N PHE A 412 82.16 24.52 60.41
CA PHE A 412 81.58 23.40 59.66
C PHE A 412 80.05 23.17 59.76
N ALA A 413 79.56 22.20 60.55
CA ALA A 413 78.16 21.76 60.49
C ALA A 413 77.61 21.23 61.84
N GLY A 414 76.29 21.29 62.01
CA GLY A 414 75.57 20.88 63.23
C GLY A 414 75.70 21.95 64.32
N PRO A 415 76.57 21.80 65.32
CA PRO A 415 77.35 22.95 65.78
C PRO A 415 78.19 23.53 64.62
N TYR A 416 77.53 24.25 63.67
CA TYR A 416 77.95 25.39 62.81
C TYR A 416 76.93 25.68 61.65
N ALA A 417 77.17 25.30 60.38
CA ALA A 417 76.43 25.78 59.18
C ALA A 417 76.09 24.63 58.15
N ASN A 418 75.82 24.72 56.81
CA ASN A 418 75.62 25.70 55.71
C ASN A 418 75.05 24.90 54.47
N SER A 419 74.55 25.37 53.29
CA SER A 419 73.91 26.63 52.79
C SER A 419 73.47 26.55 51.29
N SER A 420 72.21 26.91 50.97
CA SER A 420 71.69 27.52 49.70
C SER A 420 71.71 26.80 48.32
N ALA A 421 70.84 27.28 47.40
CA ALA A 421 70.64 26.86 46.00
C ALA A 421 70.52 28.10 45.04
N PRO A 422 70.44 27.95 43.69
CA PRO A 422 70.18 29.04 42.74
C PRO A 422 68.78 28.98 42.06
N ALA A 423 68.34 30.10 41.44
CA ALA A 423 67.00 30.32 40.88
C ALA A 423 66.98 30.60 39.34
N PRO A 424 65.81 30.62 38.64
CA PRO A 424 65.74 30.47 37.17
C PRO A 424 65.05 31.60 36.34
N ALA A 425 65.45 31.72 35.06
CA ALA A 425 64.61 32.10 33.89
C ALA A 425 63.82 33.46 33.97
N PRO A 426 62.77 33.79 33.16
CA PRO A 426 62.22 33.22 31.91
C PRO A 426 61.89 34.30 30.82
N GLU A 427 60.74 34.16 30.12
CA GLU A 427 60.04 35.11 29.20
C GLU A 427 60.61 35.36 27.78
N ALA A 428 59.82 35.79 26.77
CA ALA A 428 58.41 35.57 26.38
C ALA A 428 58.21 36.11 24.92
N ALA A 429 57.20 35.66 24.15
CA ALA A 429 57.09 35.96 22.71
C ALA A 429 55.69 36.44 22.23
N PRO A 430 55.61 37.44 21.32
CA PRO A 430 54.37 37.90 20.68
C PRO A 430 54.24 37.51 19.17
N THR A 431 53.05 37.74 18.61
CA THR A 431 52.58 37.27 17.29
C THR A 431 52.73 38.27 16.12
N PRO A 432 52.90 37.77 14.88
CA PRO A 432 52.27 38.29 13.66
C PRO A 432 51.25 37.27 13.10
N GLY A 433 50.42 37.53 12.08
CA GLY A 433 50.30 38.70 11.19
C GLY A 433 50.05 38.21 9.74
N SER A 434 49.03 38.71 9.06
CA SER A 434 48.48 38.12 7.82
C SER A 434 49.15 38.60 6.52
N GLY A 435 49.33 37.69 5.55
CA GLY A 435 49.53 38.03 4.14
C GLY A 435 50.07 36.86 3.30
N GLY A 436 49.63 36.75 2.04
CA GLY A 436 50.06 35.74 1.06
C GLY A 436 48.95 34.79 0.65
#